data_AF-A0A140L997-F1
#
_entry.id   AF-A0A140L997-F1
#
_cell.length_a   1.000
_cell.length_b   1.000
_cell.length_c   1.000
_cell.angle_alpha   90.00
_cell.angle_beta   90.00
_cell.angle_gamma   90.00
#
_symmetry.space_group_name_H-M   'P 1'
#
loop_
_entity.id
_entity.type
_entity.pdbx_description
1 polymer ?
#
loop_
_entity_poly.entity_id
_entity_poly.type
_entity_poly.pdbx_seq_one_letter_code
_entity_poly.pdbx_strand_id
1 'polypeptide(L)' 'MNLEKLRDTEYIKCVELLAELIDLDADTKEKIHKCFQSMGIKNFFLHLESVDLSPETYEKLKSIKFIIETVDEKGGRA' A
#
# COMPACT_ATOMS: atom_id res chain seq x y z
N MET A 1 3.99 3.97 -24.99
CA MET A 1 3.75 4.42 -23.60
C MET A 1 4.71 3.67 -22.70
N ASN A 2 5.40 4.33 -21.77
CA ASN A 2 6.35 3.65 -20.88
C ASN A 2 5.58 3.01 -19.71
N LEU A 3 5.55 1.68 -19.65
CA LEU A 3 4.80 0.90 -18.65
C LEU A 3 5.29 1.15 -17.21
N GLU A 4 6.57 1.44 -17.03
CA GLU A 4 7.14 1.75 -15.71
C GLU A 4 6.60 3.09 -15.19
N LYS A 5 6.50 4.10 -16.07
CA LYS A 5 5.93 5.41 -15.71
C LYS A 5 4.44 5.31 -15.37
N LEU A 6 3.70 4.45 -16.06
CA LEU A 6 2.28 4.24 -15.75
C LEU A 6 2.12 3.58 -14.38
N ARG A 7 2.91 2.53 -14.11
CA ARG A 7 2.91 1.85 -12.80
C ARG A 7 3.29 2.79 -11.66
N ASP A 8 4.32 3.61 -11.86
CA ASP A 8 4.74 4.60 -10.87
C ASP A 8 3.63 5.62 -10.57
N THR A 9 2.91 6.06 -11.60
CA THR A 9 1.74 6.93 -11.44
C THR A 9 0.63 6.26 -10.63
N GLU A 10 0.40 4.95 -10.82
CA GLU A 10 -0.56 4.19 -10.01
C GLU A 10 -0.09 4.04 -8.56
N TYR A 11 1.21 3.86 -8.34
CA TYR A 11 1.76 3.78 -6.99
C TYR A 11 1.59 5.08 -6.23
N ILE A 12 1.86 6.23 -6.86
CA ILE A 12 1.61 7.54 -6.27
C ILE A 12 0.14 7.68 -5.86
N LYS A 13 -0.79 7.37 -6.76
CA LYS A 13 -2.24 7.45 -6.47
C LYS A 13 -2.65 6.57 -5.30
N CYS A 14 -2.12 5.35 -5.21
CA CYS A 14 -2.41 4.46 -4.10
C CYS A 14 -1.87 5.01 -2.78
N VAL A 15 -0.66 5.57 -2.77
CA VAL A 15 -0.07 6.19 -1.56
C VAL A 15 -0.86 7.42 -1.14
N GLU A 16 -1.32 8.23 -2.08
CA GLU A 16 -2.18 9.39 -1.80
C GLU A 16 -3.51 8.95 -1.19
N LEU A 17 -4.15 7.93 -1.74
CA LEU A 17 -5.39 7.37 -1.17
C LEU A 17 -5.17 6.84 0.25
N LEU A 18 -4.06 6.12 0.49
CA LEU A 18 -3.72 5.66 1.84
C LEU A 18 -3.51 6.85 2.79
N ALA A 19 -2.85 7.91 2.33
CA ALA A 19 -2.64 9.10 3.14
C ALA A 19 -3.96 9.76 3.54
N GLU A 20 -4.94 9.82 2.64
CA GLU A 20 -6.28 10.35 2.93
C GLU A 20 -7.06 9.45 3.91
N LEU A 21 -6.90 8.13 3.83
CA LEU A 21 -7.65 7.19 4.66
C LEU A 21 -7.13 7.08 6.08
N ILE A 22 -5.81 7.13 6.27
CA ILE A 22 -5.17 6.80 7.55
C ILE A 22 -4.25 7.91 8.08
N ASP A 23 -4.30 9.09 7.46
CA ASP A 23 -3.58 10.30 7.83
C ASP A 23 -2.06 10.07 7.87
N LEU A 24 -1.48 9.87 6.69
CA LEU A 24 -0.03 9.67 6.55
C LEU A 24 0.69 11.01 6.35
N ASP A 25 1.76 11.21 7.12
CA ASP A 25 2.70 12.29 6.91
C ASP A 25 3.53 12.10 5.62
N ALA A 26 4.21 13.16 5.19
CA ALA A 26 4.98 13.17 3.96
C ALA A 26 6.14 12.15 3.94
N ASP A 27 6.81 11.94 5.08
CA ASP A 27 7.95 11.03 5.19
C ASP A 27 7.48 9.57 5.08
N THR A 28 6.38 9.25 5.76
CA THR A 28 5.75 7.94 5.70
C THR A 28 5.21 7.63 4.31
N LYS A 29 4.61 8.62 3.62
CA LYS A 29 4.19 8.49 2.22
C LYS A 29 5.36 8.14 1.31
N GLU A 30 6.48 8.87 1.42
CA GLU A 30 7.67 8.61 0.61
C GLU A 30 8.23 7.20 0.86
N LYS A 31 8.26 6.76 2.13
CA LYS A 31 8.73 5.42 2.49
C LYS A 31 7.88 4.32 1.86
N ILE A 32 6.54 4.42 1.97
CA ILE A 32 5.63 3.45 1.36
C ILE A 32 5.75 3.48 -0.17
N HIS A 33 5.88 4.65 -0.78
CA HIS A 33 6.08 4.77 -2.22
C HIS A 33 7.34 4.03 -2.70
N LYS A 34 8.47 4.20 -2.00
CA LYS A 34 9.71 3.45 -2.28
C LYS A 34 9.54 1.95 -2.10
N CYS A 35 8.77 1.51 -1.11
CA CYS A 35 8.44 0.10 -0.96
C CYS A 35 7.58 -0.42 -2.13
N PHE A 36 6.61 0.36 -2.61
CA PHE A 36 5.83 -0.02 -3.80
C PHE A 36 6.73 -0.15 -5.03
N GLN A 37 7.65 0.80 -5.22
CA GLN A 37 8.61 0.74 -6.33
C GLN A 37 9.53 -0.48 -6.24
N SER A 38 9.94 -0.90 -5.04
CA SER A 38 10.89 -2.01 -4.86
C SER A 38 10.27 -3.40 -4.94
N MET A 39 9.07 -3.61 -4.39
CA MET A 39 8.44 -4.94 -4.31
C MET A 39 7.03 -5.00 -4.92
N GLY A 40 6.39 -3.87 -5.18
CA GLY A 40 5.00 -3.77 -5.62
C GLY A 40 3.99 -3.82 -4.48
N ILE A 41 2.77 -3.32 -4.75
CA ILE A 41 1.71 -3.13 -3.73
C ILE A 41 1.31 -4.46 -3.06
N LYS A 42 1.12 -5.54 -3.84
CA LYS A 42 0.73 -6.85 -3.28
C LYS A 42 1.77 -7.38 -2.30
N ASN A 43 3.05 -7.34 -2.69
CA ASN A 43 4.14 -7.81 -1.84
C ASN A 43 4.34 -6.89 -0.63
N PHE A 44 4.10 -5.58 -0.77
CA PHE A 44 4.12 -4.67 0.37
C PHE A 44 3.14 -5.10 1.45
N PHE A 45 1.87 -5.37 1.10
CA PHE A 45 0.89 -5.82 2.09
C PHE A 45 1.18 -7.23 2.61
N LEU A 46 1.72 -8.12 1.77
CA LEU A 46 2.16 -9.45 2.21
C LEU A 46 3.25 -9.36 3.28
N HIS A 47 4.24 -8.49 3.09
CA HIS A 47 5.41 -8.31 3.95
C HIS A 47 5.35 -7.07 4.83
N LEU A 48 4.15 -6.58 5.17
CA LEU A 48 3.95 -5.34 5.93
C LEU A 48 4.71 -5.34 7.27
N GLU A 49 4.81 -6.51 7.92
CA GLU A 49 5.56 -6.72 9.17
C GLU A 49 7.08 -6.49 9.06
N SER A 50 7.63 -6.54 7.85
CA SER A 50 9.04 -6.28 7.57
C SER A 50 9.32 -4.82 7.21
N VAL A 51 8.27 -3.99 7.09
CA VAL A 51 8.41 -2.57 6.80
C VAL A 51 8.55 -1.83 8.12
N ASP A 52 9.65 -1.10 8.27
CA ASP A 52 9.90 -0.23 9.41
C ASP A 52 8.90 0.95 9.40
N LEU A 53 7.78 0.83 10.08
CA LEU A 53 6.74 1.85 10.18
C LEU A 53 6.44 2.15 11.64
N SER A 54 5.85 3.31 11.90
CA SER A 54 5.34 3.59 13.24
C SER A 54 4.29 2.53 13.62
N PRO A 55 4.18 2.14 14.92
CA PRO A 55 3.17 1.18 15.36
C PRO A 55 1.74 1.62 14.99
N GLU A 56 1.46 2.92 15.04
CA GLU A 56 0.17 3.47 14.65
C GLU A 56 -0.13 3.26 13.17
N THR A 57 0.80 3.64 12.29
CA THR A 57 0.66 3.46 10.84
C THR A 57 0.53 1.99 10.48
N TYR A 58 1.33 1.13 11.12
CA TYR A 58 1.29 -0.31 10.91
C TYR A 58 -0.10 -0.90 11.21
N GLU A 59 -0.70 -0.58 12.35
CA GLU A 59 -2.03 -1.10 12.71
C GLU A 59 -3.14 -0.59 11.77
N LYS A 60 -3.05 0.68 11.33
CA LYS A 60 -3.98 1.22 10.32
C LYS A 60 -3.85 0.49 8.98
N LEU A 61 -2.63 0.27 8.50
CA LEU A 61 -2.38 -0.48 7.26
C LEU A 61 -2.75 -1.96 7.36
N LYS A 62 -2.60 -2.57 8.52
CA LYS A 62 -3.03 -3.95 8.79
C LYS A 62 -4.56 -4.08 8.69
N SER A 63 -5.29 -3.07 9.13
CA SER A 63 -6.75 -3.00 8.95
C SER A 63 -7.12 -2.89 7.46
N ILE A 64 -6.39 -2.09 6.68
CA ILE A 64 -6.57 -1.99 5.22
C ILE A 64 -6.25 -3.32 4.53
N LYS A 65 -5.15 -3.98 4.90
CA LYS A 65 -4.78 -5.32 4.40
C LYS A 65 -5.93 -6.30 4.58
N PHE A 66 -6.50 -6.37 5.78
CA PHE A 66 -7.61 -7.26 6.09
C PHE A 66 -8.86 -6.97 5.23
N ILE A 67 -9.17 -5.69 4.98
CA ILE A 67 -10.28 -5.30 4.09
C ILE A 67 -10.01 -5.76 2.66
N ILE A 68 -8.80 -5.53 2.14
CA ILE A 68 -8.41 -5.96 0.79
C ILE A 68 -8.55 -7.47 0.66
N GLU A 69 -7.99 -8.24 1.62
CA GLU A 69 -8.08 -9.70 1.63
C GLU A 69 -9.53 -10.19 1.69
N THR A 70 -10.35 -9.59 2.55
CA THR A 70 -11.79 -9.95 2.66
C THR A 70 -12.57 -9.65 1.39
N VAL A 71 -12.24 -8.58 0.66
CA VAL A 71 -12.90 -8.21 -0.60
C VAL A 71 -12.40 -9.08 -1.75
N ASP A 72 -11.11 -9.39 -1.80
CA ASP A 72 -10.49 -10.23 -2.83
C ASP A 72 -10.99 -11.69 -2.74
N GLU A 73 -11.10 -12.24 -1.53
CA GLU A 73 -11.67 -13.57 -1.28
C GLU A 73 -13.14 -13.69 -1.71
N LYS A 74 -13.90 -12.60 -1.62
CA LYS A 74 -15.29 -12.54 -2.10
C LYS A 74 -15.39 -12.38 -3.62
N GLY A 75 -14.36 -11.81 -4.27
CA GLY A 75 -14.27 -11.67 -5.72
C GLY A 75 -13.72 -12.90 -6.45
N GLY A 76 -13.04 -13.81 -5.75
CA GLY A 76 -12.42 -15.03 -6.31
C GLY A 76 -13.34 -16.26 -6.47
N ARG A 77 -14.64 -16.13 -6.17
CA ARG A 77 -15.64 -17.15 -6.51
C ARG A 77 -16.49 -16.67 -7.69
N ALA A 78 -15.94 -16.81 -8.88
CA ALA A 78 -16.69 -16.81 -10.14
C ALA A 78 -16.37 -18.10 -10.89
#